data_AF-A0A679INY0-F1
#
_entry.id   AF-A0A679INY0-F1
#
_cell.length_a   1.000
_cell.length_b   1.000
_cell.length_c   1.000
_cell.angle_alpha   90.00
_cell.angle_beta   90.00
_cell.angle_gamma   90.00
#
_symmetry.space_group_name_H-M   'P 1'
#
loop_
_entity.id
_entity.type
_entity.pdbx_description
1 polymer ?
#
loop_
_entity_poly.entity_id
_entity_poly.type
_entity_poly.pdbx_seq_one_letter_code
_entity_poly.pdbx_strand_id
1 'polypeptide(L)'
;MFIYVGCSGGGTSSIFCQKMANEISQQQNLTAVFTDVETVFQQQREYGNAYDLIFVYGGIGAIAHHNAFDFGQLFDVVFVAPQVRFLTAKIKTLLAGFPTIVKDIPMKIFGRMNTKEACALLLDELIVLDEKRAYHSDIVATTKAQDKDIEIMIIGGSSQDSYFQYFFKQWEAQEIFYHVQSYSLESLYHFDIQKEVGLRVLFASSGQLKEADFAKVARRIDGLWLMPAAKLGFEKKLKWFNDYQIPVFQPTFNEVSLKDQAGVTEFLLSVSYYTEATKENSIPLYEAPQMKKRKSFLNIFVWE
;
A
#
# COMPACT_ATOMS: atom_id res chain seq x y z
N MET A 1 -0.69 3.57 19.87
CA MET A 1 -0.09 4.50 18.90
C MET A 1 1.03 3.83 18.12
N PHE A 2 0.95 3.79 16.79
CA PHE A 2 1.99 3.27 15.90
C PHE A 2 2.90 4.41 15.39
N ILE A 3 4.20 4.29 15.65
CA ILE A 3 5.20 5.32 15.39
C ILE A 3 6.28 4.73 14.48
N TYR A 4 6.33 5.14 13.23
CA TYR A 4 7.39 4.75 12.32
C TYR A 4 8.60 5.68 12.42
N VAL A 5 9.81 5.13 12.53
CA VAL A 5 11.07 5.87 12.60
C VAL A 5 11.95 5.45 11.42
N GLY A 6 12.04 6.31 10.41
CA GLY A 6 12.79 6.06 9.18
C GLY A 6 14.18 6.69 9.20
N CYS A 7 15.23 5.89 9.00
CA CYS A 7 16.60 6.39 8.70
C CYS A 7 17.08 5.93 7.32
N SER A 8 18.37 6.05 6.99
CA SER A 8 18.85 5.63 5.65
C SER A 8 18.70 4.13 5.39
N GLY A 9 18.76 3.28 6.42
CA GLY A 9 18.79 1.82 6.23
C GLY A 9 18.30 1.01 7.44
N GLY A 10 17.50 1.61 8.34
CA GLY A 10 16.91 0.91 9.49
C GLY A 10 17.82 0.73 10.71
N GLY A 11 19.14 0.68 10.55
CA GLY A 11 20.08 0.38 11.66
C GLY A 11 20.10 1.42 12.78
N THR A 12 20.25 2.70 12.48
CA THR A 12 20.27 3.74 13.54
C THR A 12 18.89 3.93 14.17
N SER A 13 17.83 3.80 13.37
CA SER A 13 16.45 3.86 13.86
C SER A 13 16.13 2.68 14.78
N SER A 14 16.66 1.48 14.54
CA SER A 14 16.41 0.32 15.41
C SER A 14 16.99 0.53 16.81
N ILE A 15 18.22 1.05 16.90
CA ILE A 15 18.88 1.38 18.17
C ILE A 15 18.08 2.46 18.92
N PHE A 16 17.64 3.50 18.20
CA PHE A 16 16.81 4.55 18.77
C PHE A 16 15.50 3.98 19.33
N CYS A 17 14.75 3.23 18.53
CA CYS A 17 13.48 2.62 18.95
C CYS A 17 13.65 1.66 20.13
N GLN A 18 14.68 0.81 20.10
CA GLN A 18 14.98 -0.11 21.19
C GLN A 18 15.24 0.64 22.50
N LYS A 19 16.09 1.68 22.47
CA LYS A 19 16.42 2.47 23.65
C LYS A 19 15.20 3.19 24.21
N MET A 20 14.38 3.79 23.36
CA MET A 20 13.16 4.50 23.78
C MET A 20 12.13 3.54 24.36
N ALA A 21 11.80 2.46 23.66
CA ALA A 21 10.82 1.47 24.11
C ALA A 21 11.22 0.83 25.46
N ASN A 22 12.51 0.51 25.63
CA ASN A 22 13.02 -0.05 26.88
C ASN A 22 12.94 0.95 28.05
N GLU A 23 13.29 2.23 27.82
CA GLU A 23 13.19 3.27 28.85
C GLU A 23 11.73 3.54 29.24
N ILE A 24 10.82 3.63 28.26
CA ILE A 24 9.38 3.84 28.51
C ILE A 24 8.80 2.68 29.33
N SER A 25 9.17 1.44 28.98
CA SER A 25 8.70 0.25 29.70
C SER A 25 9.14 0.21 31.17
N GLN A 26 10.18 0.97 31.55
CA GLN A 26 10.61 1.10 32.95
C GLN A 26 9.75 2.09 33.75
N GLN A 27 8.98 2.97 33.09
CA GLN A 27 8.24 4.05 33.74
C GLN A 27 6.84 3.66 34.27
N GLN A 28 6.48 2.37 34.24
CA GLN A 28 5.24 1.74 34.74
C GLN A 28 3.89 2.26 34.20
N ASN A 29 3.84 3.44 33.58
CA ASN A 29 2.58 4.07 33.15
C ASN A 29 2.19 3.78 31.71
N LEU A 30 3.12 3.28 30.89
CA LEU A 30 2.91 2.97 29.47
C LEU A 30 3.61 1.67 29.11
N THR A 31 2.98 0.90 28.26
CA THR A 31 3.55 -0.27 27.61
C THR A 31 4.12 0.13 26.26
N ALA A 32 5.40 -0.17 26.02
CA ALA A 32 6.06 0.16 24.76
C ALA A 32 6.82 -1.04 24.20
N VAL A 33 6.83 -1.14 22.88
CA VAL A 33 7.59 -2.17 22.16
C VAL A 33 8.25 -1.58 20.94
N PHE A 34 9.27 -2.25 20.44
CA PHE A 34 9.88 -1.92 19.17
C PHE A 34 9.92 -3.14 18.24
N THR A 35 9.74 -2.90 16.94
CA THR A 35 9.81 -3.94 15.90
C THR A 35 10.19 -3.33 14.55
N ASP A 36 10.48 -4.16 13.56
CA ASP A 36 10.73 -3.72 12.19
C ASP A 36 9.42 -3.54 11.40
N VAL A 37 9.52 -2.84 10.27
CA VAL A 37 8.39 -2.51 9.41
C VAL A 37 7.67 -3.72 8.83
N GLU A 38 8.39 -4.79 8.49
CA GLU A 38 7.78 -5.97 7.88
C GLU A 38 6.95 -6.73 8.92
N THR A 39 7.51 -6.91 10.12
CA THR A 39 6.84 -7.58 11.24
C THR A 39 5.56 -6.85 11.65
N VAL A 40 5.57 -5.52 11.76
CA VAL A 40 4.36 -4.80 12.22
C VAL A 40 3.20 -4.90 11.23
N PHE A 41 3.48 -4.87 9.91
CA PHE A 41 2.43 -5.00 8.90
C PHE A 41 1.78 -6.38 8.93
N GLN A 42 2.54 -7.41 9.29
CA GLN A 42 2.02 -8.77 9.45
C GLN A 42 1.23 -8.95 10.76
N GLN A 43 1.51 -8.14 11.79
CA GLN A 43 1.04 -8.35 13.18
C GLN A 43 0.32 -7.13 13.78
N GLN A 44 -0.22 -6.23 12.94
CA GLN A 44 -0.80 -4.95 13.36
C GLN A 44 -1.80 -5.09 14.52
N ARG A 45 -2.78 -5.99 14.42
CA ARG A 45 -3.82 -6.14 15.44
C ARG A 45 -3.26 -6.61 16.78
N GLU A 46 -2.27 -7.49 16.76
CA GLU A 46 -1.66 -8.05 17.97
C GLU A 46 -0.87 -6.96 18.71
N TYR A 47 -0.05 -6.20 17.97
CA TYR A 47 0.68 -5.09 18.54
C TYR A 47 -0.23 -3.97 19.05
N GLY A 48 -1.28 -3.62 18.29
CA GLY A 48 -2.21 -2.55 18.66
C GLY A 48 -3.05 -2.86 19.90
N ASN A 49 -3.29 -4.14 20.21
CA ASN A 49 -4.03 -4.55 21.40
C ASN A 49 -3.14 -4.72 22.65
N ALA A 50 -1.84 -4.97 22.46
CA ALA A 50 -0.93 -5.35 23.54
C ALA A 50 -0.07 -4.19 24.07
N TYR A 51 0.09 -3.10 23.30
CA TYR A 51 1.01 -2.02 23.64
C TYR A 51 0.40 -0.64 23.37
N ASP A 52 0.71 0.31 24.26
CA ASP A 52 0.30 1.72 24.10
C ASP A 52 1.13 2.40 23.02
N LEU A 53 2.44 2.14 22.97
CA LEU A 53 3.38 2.74 22.00
C LEU A 53 4.14 1.66 21.23
N ILE A 54 3.99 1.66 19.90
CA ILE A 54 4.64 0.70 19.00
C ILE A 54 5.65 1.45 18.13
N PHE A 55 6.94 1.33 18.48
CA PHE A 55 8.04 1.94 17.74
C PHE A 55 8.52 1.03 16.61
N VAL A 56 8.27 1.43 15.39
CA VAL A 56 8.60 0.65 14.21
C VAL A 56 9.78 1.28 13.49
N TYR A 57 10.84 0.54 13.24
CA TYR A 57 12.03 1.06 12.55
C TYR A 57 12.14 0.56 11.11
N GLY A 58 12.77 1.35 10.26
CA GLY A 58 13.08 0.95 8.89
C GLY A 58 13.88 2.00 8.11
N GLY A 59 14.17 1.69 6.85
CA GLY A 59 14.70 2.69 5.92
C GLY A 59 13.59 3.63 5.47
N ILE A 60 13.80 4.94 5.46
CA ILE A 60 12.79 5.93 5.02
C ILE A 60 12.33 5.68 3.58
N GLY A 61 13.19 5.06 2.74
CA GLY A 61 12.84 4.61 1.39
C GLY A 61 11.84 3.45 1.35
N ALA A 62 11.51 2.84 2.49
CA ALA A 62 10.42 1.88 2.59
C ALA A 62 9.05 2.53 2.37
N ILE A 63 8.92 3.84 2.55
CA ILE A 63 7.69 4.58 2.23
C ILE A 63 7.74 4.98 0.76
N ALA A 64 6.82 4.43 -0.02
CA ALA A 64 6.70 4.64 -1.45
C ALA A 64 5.22 4.75 -1.87
N HIS A 65 4.97 5.15 -3.12
CA HIS A 65 3.60 5.26 -3.63
C HIS A 65 2.77 3.98 -3.43
N HIS A 66 3.36 2.82 -3.70
CA HIS A 66 2.67 1.53 -3.67
C HIS A 66 2.27 1.03 -2.28
N ASN A 67 2.76 1.64 -1.22
CA ASN A 67 2.43 1.28 0.16
C ASN A 67 2.05 2.50 1.01
N ALA A 68 1.92 3.70 0.42
CA ALA A 68 1.52 4.91 1.12
C ALA A 68 0.16 4.75 1.82
N PHE A 69 -0.77 4.00 1.20
CA PHE A 69 -2.03 3.63 1.84
C PHE A 69 -1.84 2.79 3.10
N ASP A 70 -1.07 1.70 3.01
CA ASP A 70 -0.84 0.82 4.15
C ASP A 70 -0.14 1.58 5.29
N PHE A 71 0.87 2.39 4.96
CA PHE A 71 1.53 3.27 5.91
C PHE A 71 0.58 4.31 6.52
N GLY A 72 -0.25 4.93 5.68
CA GLY A 72 -1.22 5.96 6.07
C GLY A 72 -2.34 5.47 6.98
N GLN A 73 -2.69 4.18 6.86
CA GLN A 73 -3.69 3.51 7.70
C GLN A 73 -3.09 2.96 9.00
N LEU A 74 -1.85 2.46 8.95
CA LEU A 74 -1.21 1.84 10.10
C LEU A 74 -0.59 2.89 11.05
N PHE A 75 0.17 3.83 10.51
CA PHE A 75 1.02 4.70 11.32
C PHE A 75 0.33 6.01 11.65
N ASP A 76 0.42 6.36 12.93
CA ASP A 76 -0.10 7.62 13.45
C ASP A 76 0.92 8.73 13.19
N VAL A 77 2.21 8.39 13.33
CA VAL A 77 3.35 9.29 13.13
C VAL A 77 4.43 8.61 12.31
N VAL A 78 4.96 9.34 11.34
CA VAL A 78 6.19 9.03 10.61
C VAL A 78 7.25 10.03 10.99
N PHE A 79 8.23 9.55 11.75
CA PHE A 79 9.41 10.29 12.15
C PHE A 79 10.57 10.07 11.18
N VAL A 80 11.11 11.17 10.66
CA VAL A 80 12.24 11.16 9.73
C VAL A 80 13.53 11.48 10.48
N ALA A 81 14.51 10.58 10.42
CA ALA A 81 15.79 10.79 11.08
C ALA A 81 16.58 11.96 10.46
N PRO A 82 17.39 12.70 11.25
CA PRO A 82 18.10 13.89 10.76
C PRO A 82 18.97 13.67 9.52
N GLN A 83 19.53 12.46 9.36
CA GLN A 83 20.39 12.09 8.24
C GLN A 83 19.65 12.08 6.89
N VAL A 84 18.33 11.89 6.91
CA VAL A 84 17.47 11.75 5.73
C VAL A 84 16.36 12.82 5.67
N ARG A 85 16.48 13.89 6.47
CA ARG A 85 15.49 14.99 6.55
C ARG A 85 15.14 15.64 5.21
N PHE A 86 16.04 15.56 4.23
CA PHE A 86 15.78 16.09 2.88
C PHE A 86 14.64 15.35 2.16
N LEU A 87 14.28 14.14 2.62
CA LEU A 87 13.15 13.36 2.09
C LEU A 87 11.80 13.70 2.76
N THR A 88 11.79 14.48 3.85
CA THR A 88 10.57 14.76 4.62
C THR A 88 9.47 15.40 3.79
N ALA A 89 9.82 16.34 2.89
CA ALA A 89 8.86 16.97 1.99
C ALA A 89 8.19 15.95 1.06
N LYS A 90 8.98 15.04 0.48
CA LYS A 90 8.49 13.95 -0.39
C LYS A 90 7.55 13.03 0.38
N ILE A 91 7.90 12.63 1.59
CA ILE A 91 7.07 11.73 2.41
C ILE A 91 5.76 12.42 2.82
N LYS A 92 5.79 13.72 3.14
CA LYS A 92 4.58 14.52 3.38
C LYS A 92 3.65 14.50 2.17
N THR A 93 4.18 14.67 0.96
CA THR A 93 3.38 14.60 -0.27
C THR A 93 2.77 13.21 -0.47
N LEU A 94 3.54 12.14 -0.22
CA LEU A 94 3.04 10.76 -0.33
C LEU A 94 1.89 10.46 0.63
N LEU A 95 1.92 11.05 1.83
CA LEU A 95 0.96 10.76 2.90
C LEU A 95 -0.08 11.88 3.13
N ALA A 96 -0.15 12.88 2.25
CA ALA A 96 -1.01 14.06 2.43
C ALA A 96 -2.51 13.73 2.56
N GLY A 97 -2.96 12.61 1.97
CA GLY A 97 -4.34 12.14 2.02
C GLY A 97 -4.67 11.23 3.20
N PHE A 98 -3.80 11.15 4.22
CA PHE A 98 -3.99 10.30 5.41
C PHE A 98 -3.81 11.13 6.70
N PRO A 99 -4.40 10.69 7.82
CA PRO A 99 -4.24 11.37 9.11
C PRO A 99 -2.82 11.24 9.69
N THR A 100 -1.95 10.43 9.08
CA THR A 100 -0.56 10.23 9.50
C THR A 100 0.24 11.53 9.50
N ILE A 101 0.85 11.85 10.64
CA ILE A 101 1.69 13.04 10.76
C ILE A 101 3.13 12.70 10.39
N VAL A 102 3.69 13.39 9.40
CA VAL A 102 5.09 13.25 9.00
C VAL A 102 5.92 14.40 9.59
N LYS A 103 6.93 14.08 10.41
CA LYS A 103 7.78 15.08 11.10
C LYS A 103 9.23 14.64 11.21
N ASP A 104 10.15 15.60 11.20
CA ASP A 104 11.57 15.34 11.50
C ASP A 104 11.74 15.05 13.00
N ILE A 105 12.55 14.04 13.33
CA ILE A 105 12.94 13.83 14.74
C ILE A 105 13.86 14.98 15.15
N PRO A 106 13.56 15.67 16.27
CA PRO A 106 14.47 16.68 16.80
C PRO A 106 15.88 16.10 17.02
N MET A 107 16.89 16.78 16.46
CA MET A 107 18.28 16.30 16.52
C MET A 107 18.77 16.04 17.95
N LYS A 108 18.27 16.80 18.93
CA LYS A 108 18.61 16.61 20.34
C LYS A 108 18.11 15.26 20.88
N ILE A 109 16.91 14.83 20.47
CA ILE A 109 16.31 13.54 20.85
C ILE A 109 17.08 12.40 20.17
N PHE A 110 17.30 12.52 18.85
CA PHE A 110 17.94 11.46 18.07
C PHE A 110 19.45 11.31 18.37
N GLY A 111 20.19 12.41 18.45
CA GLY A 111 21.64 12.41 18.52
C GLY A 111 22.22 12.17 19.92
N ARG A 112 21.49 12.53 20.99
CA ARG A 112 21.99 12.33 22.36
C ARG A 112 21.95 10.87 22.76
N MET A 113 20.93 10.12 22.31
CA MET A 113 20.63 8.76 22.79
C MET A 113 20.66 8.62 24.33
N ASN A 114 20.55 9.74 25.07
CA ASN A 114 20.48 9.79 26.52
C ASN A 114 19.07 9.40 26.90
N THR A 115 18.89 8.17 27.40
CA THR A 115 17.59 7.51 27.40
C THR A 115 16.54 8.27 28.19
N LYS A 116 16.84 8.76 29.40
CA LYS A 116 15.87 9.46 30.25
C LYS A 116 15.40 10.81 29.70
N GLU A 117 16.34 11.72 29.43
CA GLU A 117 15.99 13.06 28.94
C GLU A 117 15.39 13.01 27.54
N ALA A 118 15.93 12.17 26.64
CA ALA A 118 15.40 12.03 25.30
C ALA A 118 14.03 11.35 25.29
N CYS A 119 13.80 10.38 26.19
CA CYS A 119 12.49 9.75 26.38
C CYS A 119 11.45 10.78 26.86
N ALA A 120 11.77 11.60 27.87
CA ALA A 120 10.85 12.64 28.34
C ALA A 120 10.46 13.61 27.20
N LEU A 121 11.46 14.13 26.47
CA LEU A 121 11.22 15.02 25.33
C LEU A 121 10.44 14.33 24.19
N LEU A 122 10.64 13.03 23.99
CA LEU A 122 9.91 12.26 22.99
C LEU A 122 8.45 12.05 23.41
N LEU A 123 8.18 11.73 24.68
CA LEU A 123 6.83 11.57 25.19
C LEU A 123 6.04 12.89 25.11
N ASP A 124 6.66 14.02 25.48
CA ASP A 124 6.05 15.35 25.32
C ASP A 124 5.67 15.62 23.85
N GLU A 125 6.57 15.27 22.93
CA GLU A 125 6.32 15.42 21.50
C GLU A 125 5.22 14.48 21.00
N LEU A 126 5.15 13.24 21.49
CA LEU A 126 4.11 12.28 21.11
C LEU A 126 2.72 12.72 21.58
N ILE A 127 2.60 13.31 22.77
CA ILE A 127 1.33 13.88 23.27
C ILE A 127 0.82 14.97 22.33
N VAL A 128 1.70 15.92 21.95
CA VAL A 128 1.35 16.99 21.00
C VAL A 128 0.93 16.45 19.64
N LEU A 129 1.54 15.34 19.19
CA LEU A 129 1.21 14.72 17.92
C LEU A 129 -0.12 13.96 17.98
N ASP A 130 -0.42 13.30 19.09
CA ASP A 130 -1.70 12.61 19.29
C ASP A 130 -2.88 13.60 19.26
N GLU A 131 -2.76 14.73 19.96
CA GLU A 131 -3.75 15.81 19.92
C GLU A 131 -3.96 16.37 18.49
N LYS A 132 -2.88 16.61 17.75
CA LYS A 132 -2.96 17.08 16.36
C LYS A 132 -3.63 16.05 15.45
N ARG A 133 -3.38 14.77 15.68
CA ARG A 133 -3.96 13.70 14.87
C ARG A 133 -5.46 13.55 15.13
N ALA A 134 -5.91 13.69 16.37
CA ALA A 134 -7.33 13.68 16.69
C ALA A 134 -8.08 14.74 15.85
N TYR A 135 -7.50 15.93 15.71
CA TYR A 135 -8.05 16.99 14.85
C TYR A 135 -8.04 16.64 13.34
N HIS A 136 -7.01 15.96 12.84
CA HIS A 136 -6.89 15.60 11.43
C HIS A 136 -7.77 14.39 11.02
N SER A 137 -8.00 13.46 11.94
CA SER A 137 -8.79 12.24 11.68
C SER A 137 -10.27 12.55 11.44
N ASP A 138 -10.78 13.64 12.02
CA ASP A 138 -12.14 14.13 11.77
C ASP A 138 -12.33 14.74 10.37
N ILE A 139 -11.23 15.03 9.66
CA ILE A 139 -11.25 15.78 8.39
C ILE A 139 -11.03 14.87 7.17
N VAL A 140 -10.42 13.68 7.35
CA VAL A 140 -9.90 12.86 6.24
C VAL A 140 -10.56 11.48 6.19
N ALA A 141 -11.76 11.43 5.61
CA ALA A 141 -12.38 10.19 5.13
C ALA A 141 -12.18 10.10 3.60
N THR A 142 -10.95 9.84 3.17
CA THR A 142 -10.63 9.62 1.74
C THR A 142 -11.09 8.22 1.35
N THR A 143 -12.28 8.15 0.75
CA THR A 143 -12.78 6.93 0.12
C THR A 143 -12.25 6.84 -1.31
N LYS A 144 -12.25 5.62 -1.88
CA LYS A 144 -11.98 5.30 -3.30
C LYS A 144 -12.77 6.15 -4.33
N ALA A 145 -13.75 6.93 -3.88
CA ALA A 145 -14.69 7.73 -4.67
C ALA A 145 -14.19 9.17 -4.98
N GLN A 146 -12.88 9.38 -5.12
CA GLN A 146 -12.38 10.56 -5.82
C GLN A 146 -12.14 10.19 -7.27
N ASP A 147 -12.59 11.06 -8.17
CA ASP A 147 -12.48 11.06 -9.63
C ASP A 147 -11.18 10.39 -10.13
N LYS A 148 -11.20 9.06 -10.29
CA LYS A 148 -10.05 8.25 -10.68
C LYS A 148 -10.40 7.46 -11.92
N ASP A 149 -9.42 7.29 -12.79
CA ASP A 149 -9.48 6.44 -13.96
C ASP A 149 -9.96 5.02 -13.60
N ILE A 150 -10.75 4.40 -14.47
CA ILE A 150 -11.06 2.97 -14.37
C ILE A 150 -9.79 2.17 -14.71
N GLU A 151 -9.34 1.31 -13.80
CA GLU A 151 -8.08 0.58 -13.95
C GLU A 151 -8.31 -0.87 -14.42
N ILE A 152 -7.92 -1.20 -15.65
CA ILE A 152 -8.08 -2.53 -16.25
C ILE A 152 -6.72 -3.21 -16.38
N MET A 153 -6.59 -4.39 -15.79
CA MET A 153 -5.41 -5.24 -15.94
C MET A 153 -5.59 -6.22 -17.10
N ILE A 154 -4.62 -6.27 -18.02
CA ILE A 154 -4.56 -7.25 -19.11
C ILE A 154 -3.48 -8.28 -18.83
N ILE A 155 -3.83 -9.56 -18.94
CA ILE A 155 -2.90 -10.70 -18.84
C ILE A 155 -2.89 -11.48 -20.15
N GLY A 156 -1.70 -11.74 -20.70
CA GLY A 156 -1.53 -12.63 -21.85
C GLY A 156 -1.57 -11.97 -23.23
N GLY A 157 -1.18 -10.70 -23.30
CA GLY A 157 -1.01 -9.97 -24.56
C GLY A 157 -0.12 -8.75 -24.40
N SER A 158 0.02 -7.98 -25.47
CA SER A 158 0.83 -6.77 -25.57
C SER A 158 0.01 -5.62 -26.11
N SER A 159 0.34 -4.39 -25.71
CA SER A 159 -0.27 -3.19 -26.28
C SER A 159 -0.09 -3.09 -27.79
N GLN A 160 0.89 -3.79 -28.36
CA GLN A 160 1.16 -3.82 -29.79
C GLN A 160 0.36 -4.88 -30.56
N ASP A 161 -0.39 -5.76 -29.88
CA ASP A 161 -1.14 -6.80 -30.58
C ASP A 161 -2.29 -6.19 -31.40
N SER A 162 -2.53 -6.75 -32.58
CA SER A 162 -3.56 -6.25 -33.52
C SER A 162 -4.97 -6.26 -32.94
N TYR A 163 -5.22 -7.12 -31.95
CA TYR A 163 -6.46 -7.17 -31.18
C TYR A 163 -6.65 -5.91 -30.32
N PHE A 164 -5.67 -5.53 -29.50
CA PHE A 164 -5.79 -4.35 -28.65
C PHE A 164 -5.71 -3.05 -29.44
N GLN A 165 -4.82 -2.99 -30.45
CA GLN A 165 -4.73 -1.85 -31.37
C GLN A 165 -6.05 -1.57 -32.09
N TYR A 166 -6.87 -2.60 -32.32
CA TYR A 166 -8.22 -2.40 -32.84
C TYR A 166 -9.11 -1.67 -31.83
N PHE A 167 -9.20 -2.14 -30.59
CA PHE A 167 -10.04 -1.50 -29.57
C PHE A 167 -9.58 -0.09 -29.20
N PHE A 168 -8.27 0.14 -29.13
CA PHE A 168 -7.73 1.47 -28.92
C PHE A 168 -8.20 2.47 -29.98
N LYS A 169 -8.18 2.09 -31.25
CA LYS A 169 -8.74 2.93 -32.33
C LYS A 169 -10.25 3.14 -32.22
N GLN A 170 -10.99 2.13 -31.74
CA GLN A 170 -12.43 2.29 -31.52
C GLN A 170 -12.71 3.25 -30.37
N TRP A 171 -11.95 3.16 -29.28
CA TRP A 171 -12.05 4.07 -28.14
C TRP A 171 -11.67 5.51 -28.53
N GLU A 172 -10.64 5.71 -29.35
CA GLU A 172 -10.32 7.03 -29.91
C GLU A 172 -11.49 7.60 -30.73
N ALA A 173 -12.10 6.77 -31.59
CA ALA A 173 -13.24 7.18 -32.40
C ALA A 173 -14.50 7.47 -31.57
N GLN A 174 -14.59 6.93 -30.36
CA GLN A 174 -15.67 7.15 -29.39
C GLN A 174 -15.32 8.23 -28.34
N GLU A 175 -14.18 8.92 -28.51
CA GLU A 175 -13.70 9.94 -27.57
C GLU A 175 -13.49 9.41 -26.13
N ILE A 176 -13.22 8.11 -25.99
CA ILE A 176 -12.85 7.50 -24.72
C ILE A 176 -11.35 7.70 -24.50
N PHE A 177 -10.99 8.56 -23.56
CA PHE A 177 -9.59 8.80 -23.19
C PHE A 177 -9.01 7.60 -22.45
N TYR A 178 -7.94 7.02 -22.98
CA TYR A 178 -7.26 5.90 -22.35
C TYR A 178 -5.75 6.11 -22.26
N HIS A 179 -5.13 5.47 -21.27
CA HIS A 179 -3.67 5.40 -21.13
C HIS A 179 -3.22 3.93 -21.06
N VAL A 180 -2.18 3.59 -21.83
CA VAL A 180 -1.62 2.24 -21.85
C VAL A 180 -0.23 2.25 -21.24
N GLN A 181 0.00 1.35 -20.29
CA GLN A 181 1.33 1.17 -19.70
C GLN A 181 1.59 -0.28 -19.30
N SER A 182 2.87 -0.62 -19.13
CA SER A 182 3.26 -1.87 -18.48
C SER A 182 2.96 -1.80 -16.99
N TYR A 183 2.43 -2.90 -16.46
CA TYR A 183 2.17 -3.03 -15.04
C TYR A 183 3.47 -3.11 -14.24
N SER A 184 3.54 -2.29 -13.21
CA SER A 184 4.31 -2.56 -12.00
C SER A 184 3.47 -2.13 -10.79
N LEU A 185 3.75 -2.69 -9.62
CA LEU A 185 3.05 -2.27 -8.41
C LEU A 185 3.32 -0.78 -8.10
N GLU A 186 4.47 -0.26 -8.52
CA GLU A 186 4.79 1.16 -8.40
C GLU A 186 3.96 2.04 -9.36
N SER A 187 3.88 1.68 -10.65
CA SER A 187 3.09 2.44 -11.63
C SER A 187 1.59 2.35 -11.37
N LEU A 188 1.13 1.28 -10.70
CA LEU A 188 -0.25 1.16 -10.24
C LEU A 188 -0.64 2.30 -9.27
N TYR A 189 0.29 2.76 -8.44
CA TYR A 189 0.04 3.77 -7.40
C TYR A 189 0.64 5.13 -7.69
N HIS A 190 1.42 5.27 -8.76
CA HIS A 190 1.89 6.57 -9.23
C HIS A 190 0.78 7.27 -10.02
N PHE A 191 0.32 8.42 -9.52
CA PHE A 191 -0.65 9.29 -10.21
C PHE A 191 0.09 10.43 -10.89
N ASP A 192 0.00 10.51 -12.21
CA ASP A 192 0.29 11.74 -12.93
C ASP A 192 -1.03 12.51 -13.09
N ILE A 193 -1.24 13.51 -12.23
CA ILE A 193 -2.48 14.31 -12.13
C ILE A 193 -2.70 15.15 -13.42
N GLN A 194 -1.73 15.19 -14.33
CA GLN A 194 -1.77 16.08 -15.50
C GLN A 194 -2.55 15.53 -16.71
N LYS A 195 -3.08 14.31 -16.65
CA LYS A 195 -3.95 13.76 -17.70
C LYS A 195 -5.20 13.16 -17.09
N GLU A 196 -6.35 13.80 -17.32
CA GLU A 196 -7.65 13.14 -17.14
C GLU A 196 -7.73 11.99 -18.15
N VAL A 197 -7.69 10.75 -17.70
CA VAL A 197 -7.80 9.57 -18.57
C VAL A 197 -8.92 8.67 -18.06
N GLY A 198 -10.03 8.57 -18.78
CA GLY A 198 -11.17 7.76 -18.35
C GLY A 198 -10.85 6.28 -18.11
N LEU A 199 -9.89 5.72 -18.86
CA LEU A 199 -9.44 4.32 -18.73
C LEU A 199 -7.92 4.21 -18.61
N ARG A 200 -7.43 3.45 -17.62
CA ARG A 200 -6.02 3.06 -17.54
C ARG A 200 -5.85 1.57 -17.75
N VAL A 201 -5.13 1.20 -18.81
CA VAL A 201 -4.91 -0.18 -19.25
C VAL A 201 -3.51 -0.63 -18.91
N LEU A 202 -3.41 -1.67 -18.09
CA LEU A 202 -2.17 -2.16 -17.49
C LEU A 202 -1.82 -3.55 -18.02
N PHE A 203 -0.81 -3.63 -18.88
CA PHE A 203 -0.33 -4.91 -19.40
C PHE A 203 0.61 -5.58 -18.40
N ALA A 204 0.20 -6.72 -17.88
CA ALA A 204 0.94 -7.49 -16.89
C ALA A 204 1.31 -8.88 -17.42
N SER A 205 2.48 -9.35 -17.02
CA SER A 205 2.81 -10.78 -17.07
C SER A 205 2.28 -11.49 -15.83
N SER A 206 1.87 -12.75 -15.96
CA SER A 206 1.42 -13.54 -14.80
C SER A 206 2.45 -13.53 -13.67
N GLY A 207 3.75 -13.64 -13.98
CA GLY A 207 4.84 -13.67 -12.99
C GLY A 207 4.93 -12.44 -12.09
N GLN A 208 4.41 -11.29 -12.51
CA GLN A 208 4.43 -10.06 -11.71
C GLN A 208 3.35 -10.03 -10.61
N LEU A 209 2.37 -10.95 -10.66
CA LEU A 209 1.33 -11.05 -9.65
C LEU A 209 1.73 -12.08 -8.58
N LYS A 210 2.02 -11.57 -7.39
CA LYS A 210 2.35 -12.35 -6.19
C LYS A 210 1.17 -12.35 -5.23
N GLU A 211 0.95 -13.47 -4.56
CA GLU A 211 -0.14 -13.64 -3.58
C GLU A 211 -0.04 -12.60 -2.45
N ALA A 212 1.18 -12.36 -1.94
CA ALA A 212 1.44 -11.40 -0.85
C ALA A 212 1.13 -9.93 -1.22
N ASP A 213 1.15 -9.58 -2.50
CA ASP A 213 0.87 -8.21 -2.96
C ASP A 213 -0.56 -8.07 -3.50
N PHE A 214 -1.32 -9.16 -3.57
CA PHE A 214 -2.59 -9.16 -4.30
C PHE A 214 -3.64 -8.23 -3.68
N ALA A 215 -3.67 -8.10 -2.34
CA ALA A 215 -4.55 -7.14 -1.68
C ALA A 215 -4.31 -5.70 -2.19
N LYS A 216 -3.05 -5.32 -2.42
CA LYS A 216 -2.69 -4.01 -2.99
C LYS A 216 -3.13 -3.90 -4.46
N VAL A 217 -3.05 -4.99 -5.22
CA VAL A 217 -3.55 -5.01 -6.60
C VAL A 217 -5.06 -4.83 -6.62
N ALA A 218 -5.79 -5.59 -5.81
CA ALA A 218 -7.25 -5.60 -5.77
C ALA A 218 -7.87 -4.27 -5.32
N ARG A 219 -7.18 -3.50 -4.48
CA ARG A 219 -7.63 -2.15 -4.10
C ARG A 219 -7.70 -1.18 -5.28
N ARG A 220 -6.88 -1.42 -6.32
CA ARG A 220 -6.70 -0.48 -7.43
C ARG A 220 -7.30 -0.96 -8.73
N ILE A 221 -7.12 -2.23 -9.05
CA ILE A 221 -7.66 -2.83 -10.27
C ILE A 221 -9.17 -2.96 -10.14
N ASP A 222 -9.86 -2.45 -11.15
CA ASP A 222 -11.30 -2.43 -11.25
C ASP A 222 -11.82 -3.52 -12.22
N GLY A 223 -10.97 -4.04 -13.11
CA GLY A 223 -11.31 -5.16 -13.99
C GLY A 223 -10.10 -5.97 -14.46
N LEU A 224 -10.31 -7.27 -14.72
CA LEU A 224 -9.32 -8.17 -15.30
C LEU A 224 -9.74 -8.59 -16.71
N TRP A 225 -8.86 -8.40 -17.68
CA TRP A 225 -8.99 -8.94 -19.04
C TRP A 225 -7.96 -10.04 -19.26
N LEU A 226 -8.39 -11.29 -19.19
CA LEU A 226 -7.52 -12.47 -19.29
C LEU A 226 -7.59 -13.06 -20.70
N MET A 227 -6.51 -12.92 -21.46
CA MET A 227 -6.42 -13.47 -22.81
C MET A 227 -6.39 -15.01 -22.79
N PRO A 228 -6.97 -15.67 -23.81
CA PRO A 228 -7.15 -17.11 -23.81
C PRO A 228 -5.83 -17.88 -23.75
N ALA A 229 -4.76 -17.35 -24.36
CA ALA A 229 -3.43 -17.95 -24.33
C ALA A 229 -2.78 -17.97 -22.94
N ALA A 230 -3.16 -17.06 -22.04
CA ALA A 230 -2.64 -17.00 -20.67
C ALA A 230 -3.53 -17.68 -19.64
N LYS A 231 -4.69 -18.22 -20.04
CA LYS A 231 -5.61 -18.90 -19.11
C LYS A 231 -4.95 -20.10 -18.45
N LEU A 232 -4.22 -20.90 -19.24
CA LEU A 232 -3.48 -22.05 -18.74
C LEU A 232 -2.38 -21.57 -17.77
N GLY A 233 -2.44 -22.00 -16.51
CA GLY A 233 -1.51 -21.59 -15.47
C GLY A 233 -1.85 -20.27 -14.76
N PHE A 234 -2.96 -19.61 -15.11
CA PHE A 234 -3.48 -18.44 -14.38
C PHE A 234 -4.66 -18.77 -13.45
N GLU A 235 -5.18 -20.00 -13.50
CA GLU A 235 -6.36 -20.48 -12.75
C GLU A 235 -6.30 -20.17 -11.25
N LYS A 236 -5.14 -20.40 -10.60
CA LYS A 236 -4.96 -20.07 -9.18
C LYS A 236 -5.14 -18.56 -8.91
N LYS A 237 -4.61 -17.72 -9.79
CA LYS A 237 -4.65 -16.24 -9.64
C LYS A 237 -6.00 -15.68 -10.01
N LEU A 238 -6.68 -16.27 -10.98
CA LEU A 238 -8.05 -15.93 -11.34
C LEU A 238 -8.99 -16.04 -10.13
N LYS A 239 -8.80 -17.07 -9.29
CA LYS A 239 -9.55 -17.20 -8.04
C LYS A 239 -9.40 -15.96 -7.14
N TRP A 240 -8.22 -15.36 -7.06
CA TRP A 240 -8.01 -14.17 -6.23
C TRP A 240 -8.88 -12.99 -6.71
N PHE A 241 -8.97 -12.74 -8.02
CA PHE A 241 -9.85 -11.69 -8.56
C PHE A 241 -11.32 -11.98 -8.26
N ASN A 242 -11.75 -13.23 -8.43
CA ASN A 242 -13.11 -13.66 -8.11
C ASN A 242 -13.44 -13.49 -6.63
N ASP A 243 -12.49 -13.79 -5.72
CA ASP A 243 -12.68 -13.63 -4.28
C ASP A 243 -12.93 -12.15 -3.93
N TYR A 244 -12.23 -11.20 -4.59
CA TYR A 244 -12.44 -9.75 -4.45
C TYR A 244 -13.60 -9.21 -5.30
N GLN A 245 -14.33 -10.10 -5.99
CA GLN A 245 -15.44 -9.77 -6.88
C GLN A 245 -15.08 -8.80 -8.00
N ILE A 246 -13.79 -8.77 -8.39
CA ILE A 246 -13.33 -7.94 -9.50
C ILE A 246 -13.86 -8.54 -10.80
N PRO A 247 -14.60 -7.78 -11.64
CA PRO A 247 -15.09 -8.26 -12.93
C PRO A 247 -13.97 -8.83 -13.80
N VAL A 248 -14.23 -10.01 -14.40
CA VAL A 248 -13.27 -10.68 -15.27
C VAL A 248 -13.86 -10.90 -16.66
N PHE A 249 -13.17 -10.43 -17.68
CA PHE A 249 -13.44 -10.73 -19.09
C PHE A 249 -12.45 -11.76 -19.62
N GLN A 250 -12.99 -12.85 -20.18
CA GLN A 250 -12.21 -14.00 -20.67
C GLN A 250 -12.63 -14.36 -22.10
N PRO A 251 -12.21 -13.59 -23.12
CA PRO A 251 -12.59 -13.88 -24.49
C PRO A 251 -11.98 -15.23 -24.95
N THR A 252 -12.75 -15.97 -25.73
CA THR A 252 -12.31 -17.16 -26.45
C THR A 252 -11.39 -16.78 -27.61
N PHE A 253 -10.62 -17.73 -28.13
CA PHE A 253 -9.79 -17.50 -29.32
C PHE A 253 -10.60 -17.00 -30.53
N ASN A 254 -11.85 -17.43 -30.67
CA ASN A 254 -12.73 -16.98 -31.74
C ASN A 254 -13.16 -15.53 -31.54
N GLU A 255 -13.57 -15.13 -30.34
CA GLU A 255 -13.91 -13.74 -30.03
C GLU A 255 -12.71 -12.80 -30.19
N VAL A 256 -11.50 -13.29 -29.89
CA VAL A 256 -10.25 -12.56 -30.18
C VAL A 256 -10.05 -12.36 -31.68
N SER A 257 -10.20 -13.43 -32.48
CA SER A 257 -10.04 -13.36 -33.94
C SER A 257 -11.08 -12.44 -34.60
N LEU A 258 -12.33 -12.54 -34.15
CA LEU A 258 -13.45 -11.74 -34.65
C LEU A 258 -13.49 -10.32 -34.10
N LYS A 259 -12.65 -10.00 -33.10
CA LYS A 259 -12.62 -8.71 -32.40
C LYS A 259 -13.99 -8.34 -31.87
N ASP A 260 -14.58 -9.25 -31.09
CA ASP A 260 -15.93 -9.09 -30.55
C ASP A 260 -16.05 -7.80 -29.71
N GLN A 261 -16.77 -6.82 -30.26
CA GLN A 261 -16.99 -5.52 -29.63
C GLN A 261 -18.05 -5.57 -28.54
N ALA A 262 -19.04 -6.46 -28.68
CA ALA A 262 -20.15 -6.52 -27.75
C ALA A 262 -19.65 -6.99 -26.38
N GLY A 263 -18.86 -8.07 -26.35
CA GLY A 263 -18.27 -8.59 -25.11
C GLY A 263 -17.35 -7.59 -24.41
N VAL A 264 -16.51 -6.84 -25.16
CA VAL A 264 -15.65 -5.80 -24.56
C VAL A 264 -16.49 -4.65 -23.99
N THR A 265 -17.54 -4.23 -24.68
CA THR A 265 -18.42 -3.16 -24.21
C THR A 265 -19.17 -3.57 -22.95
N GLU A 266 -19.75 -4.78 -22.92
CA GLU A 266 -20.42 -5.33 -21.74
C GLU A 266 -19.47 -5.41 -20.55
N PHE A 267 -18.23 -5.86 -20.77
CA PHE A 267 -17.20 -5.87 -19.74
C PHE A 267 -16.92 -4.48 -19.18
N LEU A 268 -16.68 -3.47 -20.03
CA LEU A 268 -16.42 -2.10 -19.57
C LEU A 268 -17.59 -1.53 -18.76
N LEU A 269 -18.83 -1.79 -19.18
CA LEU A 269 -20.02 -1.40 -18.41
C LEU A 269 -20.08 -2.10 -17.05
N SER A 270 -19.74 -3.40 -16.99
CA SER A 270 -19.69 -4.14 -15.73
C SER A 270 -18.65 -3.57 -14.76
N VAL A 271 -17.50 -3.14 -15.28
CA VAL A 271 -16.43 -2.51 -14.50
C VAL A 271 -16.87 -1.13 -14.02
N SER A 272 -17.50 -0.32 -14.89
CA SER A 272 -18.05 0.99 -14.50
C SER A 272 -19.03 0.85 -13.34
N TYR A 273 -19.99 -0.07 -13.47
CA TYR A 273 -20.97 -0.33 -12.40
C TYR A 273 -20.29 -0.81 -11.11
N TYR A 274 -19.30 -1.71 -11.21
CA TYR A 274 -18.50 -2.15 -10.06
C TYR A 274 -17.78 -0.97 -9.39
N THR A 275 -17.16 -0.06 -10.16
CA THR A 275 -16.46 1.10 -9.61
C THR A 275 -17.38 2.07 -8.88
N GLU A 276 -18.60 2.25 -9.37
CA GLU A 276 -19.62 3.11 -8.75
C GLU A 276 -20.25 2.48 -7.50
N ALA A 277 -20.46 1.16 -7.50
CA ALA A 277 -21.18 0.45 -6.45
C ALA A 277 -20.31 0.05 -5.24
N THR A 278 -18.99 -0.08 -5.38
CA THR A 278 -18.15 -0.73 -4.36
C THR A 278 -17.52 0.27 -3.39
N LYS A 279 -17.97 0.23 -2.12
CA LYS A 279 -17.21 0.74 -0.98
C LYS A 279 -16.28 -0.38 -0.47
N GLU A 280 -15.04 -0.41 -0.95
CA GLU A 280 -13.91 -1.22 -0.46
C GLU A 280 -14.24 -2.64 0.08
N ASN A 281 -14.17 -3.65 -0.79
CA ASN A 281 -14.24 -5.06 -0.37
C ASN A 281 -12.90 -5.51 0.26
N SER A 282 -12.86 -5.63 1.59
CA SER A 282 -11.74 -6.23 2.35
C SER A 282 -11.94 -7.75 2.47
N ILE A 283 -10.87 -8.53 2.30
CA ILE A 283 -10.90 -10.00 2.48
C ILE A 283 -9.93 -10.41 3.59
N PRO A 284 -10.45 -10.81 4.78
CA PRO A 284 -9.63 -11.13 5.95
C PRO A 284 -8.53 -12.18 5.71
N LEU A 285 -8.77 -13.15 4.81
CA LEU A 285 -7.82 -14.23 4.48
C LEU A 285 -6.51 -13.73 3.87
N TYR A 286 -6.58 -12.63 3.10
CA TYR A 286 -5.43 -12.06 2.40
C TYR A 286 -4.79 -10.89 3.15
N GLU A 287 -5.38 -10.49 4.27
CA GLU A 287 -4.96 -9.34 5.08
C GLU A 287 -4.25 -9.76 6.38
N ALA A 288 -4.21 -11.05 6.72
CA ALA A 288 -3.53 -11.55 7.93
C ALA A 288 -2.82 -12.90 7.69
N PRO A 289 -1.47 -12.94 7.56
CA PRO A 289 -0.73 -14.20 7.57
C PRO A 289 -0.67 -14.83 8.97
N GLN A 290 -0.64 -16.17 9.04
CA GLN A 290 -0.60 -16.91 10.31
C GLN A 290 0.79 -16.87 10.98
N MET A 291 0.81 -16.68 12.30
CA MET A 291 2.01 -16.66 13.15
C MET A 291 2.90 -17.91 13.01
N LYS A 292 4.20 -17.73 12.75
CA LYS A 292 5.22 -18.70 13.15
C LYS A 292 5.66 -18.41 14.59
N LYS A 293 5.60 -19.42 15.46
CA LYS A 293 5.98 -19.30 16.88
C LYS A 293 7.48 -18.99 17.01
N ARG A 294 7.81 -17.91 17.73
CA ARG A 294 9.19 -17.57 18.12
C ARG A 294 9.74 -18.61 19.11
N LYS A 295 10.94 -19.12 18.88
CA LYS A 295 11.77 -19.77 19.91
C LYS A 295 12.85 -18.79 20.35
N SER A 296 12.99 -18.56 21.66
CA SER A 296 14.09 -17.77 22.21
C SER A 296 15.20 -18.70 22.70
N PHE A 297 16.46 -18.42 22.36
CA PHE A 297 17.62 -19.03 23.00
C PHE A 297 18.57 -17.91 23.43
N LEU A 298 18.84 -17.81 24.74
CA LEU A 298 19.82 -16.89 25.35
C LEU A 298 19.65 -15.39 25.03
N ASN A 299 18.42 -14.85 25.02
CA ASN A 299 18.15 -13.42 24.73
C ASN A 299 18.70 -12.91 23.38
N ILE A 300 19.09 -13.81 22.48
CA ILE A 300 19.43 -13.50 21.10
C ILE A 300 18.28 -14.05 20.25
N PHE A 301 17.57 -13.16 19.57
CA PHE A 301 16.54 -13.53 18.63
C PHE A 301 17.22 -14.06 17.36
N VAL A 302 17.02 -15.33 17.05
CA VAL A 302 17.46 -15.94 15.79
C VAL A 302 16.24 -16.07 14.88
N TRP A 303 16.38 -15.59 13.65
CA TRP A 303 15.34 -15.59 12.62
C TRP A 303 15.42 -16.88 11.77
N GLU A 304 14.25 -17.49 11.50
CA GLU A 304 14.02 -18.46 10.41
C GLU A 304 12.91 -17.94 9.49
#